data_AF-A0A9Q9F7M3-F1
#
_entry.id   AF-A0A9Q9F7M3-F1
#
_cell.length_a   1.000
_cell.length_b   1.000
_cell.length_c   1.000
_cell.angle_alpha   90.00
_cell.angle_beta   90.00
_cell.angle_gamma   90.00
#
_symmetry.space_group_name_H-M   'P 1'
#
loop_
_entity.id
_entity.type
_entity.pdbx_description
1 polymer ?
#
loop_
_entity_poly.entity_id
_entity_poly.type
_entity_poly.pdbx_seq_one_letter_code
_entity_poly.pdbx_strand_id
1 'polypeptide(L)'
;MGILEVEFPFRIDETHPRLKMEVAMERKEDLVSFSIEYDMDLAIDNAELKSKEEVRGRFMYVYKFVNLDSAMEFMENSQAKALEAKRLLDVEKVEREMDSFMERYEAGEKRSKKKRTIVVGEDGFMKYV
;
A
#
# COMPACT_ATOMS: atom_id res chain seq x y z
N MET A 1 -10.94 18.65 -6.83
CA MET A 1 -11.21 17.38 -6.11
C MET A 1 -12.26 16.64 -6.90
N GLY A 2 -11.99 15.39 -7.25
CA GLY A 2 -12.91 14.51 -7.97
C GLY A 2 -13.21 13.26 -7.15
N ILE A 3 -14.26 12.52 -7.50
CA ILE A 3 -14.60 11.24 -6.87
C ILE A 3 -14.20 10.13 -7.82
N LEU A 4 -13.24 9.29 -7.43
CA LEU A 4 -12.90 8.06 -8.13
C LEU A 4 -13.77 6.92 -7.59
N GLU A 5 -14.50 6.25 -8.49
CA GLU A 5 -15.27 5.04 -8.20
C GLU A 5 -14.50 3.82 -8.71
N VAL A 6 -14.09 2.94 -7.79
CA VAL A 6 -13.36 1.72 -8.09
C VAL A 6 -14.28 0.52 -7.96
N GLU A 7 -14.48 -0.21 -9.05
CA GLU A 7 -15.23 -1.48 -9.08
C GLU A 7 -14.29 -2.66 -8.84
N PHE A 8 -14.62 -3.54 -7.91
CA PHE A 8 -13.79 -4.70 -7.59
C PHE A 8 -14.14 -5.93 -8.47
N PRO A 9 -13.14 -6.78 -8.78
CA PRO A 9 -13.31 -7.90 -9.71
C PRO A 9 -14.05 -9.10 -9.10
N PHE A 10 -14.46 -9.02 -7.83
CA PHE A 10 -15.24 -10.05 -7.15
C PHE A 10 -16.72 -9.64 -7.03
N ARG A 11 -17.59 -10.63 -6.76
CA ARG A 11 -19.02 -10.41 -6.55
C ARG A 11 -19.40 -10.71 -5.11
N ILE A 12 -20.31 -9.91 -4.57
CA ILE A 12 -21.09 -10.23 -3.37
C ILE A 12 -22.53 -10.39 -3.87
N ASP A 13 -23.05 -11.60 -3.77
CA ASP A 13 -24.29 -12.04 -4.40
C ASP A 13 -24.27 -11.81 -5.93
N GLU A 14 -25.11 -10.90 -6.44
CA GLU A 14 -25.23 -10.55 -7.86
C GLU A 14 -24.56 -9.21 -8.23
N THR A 15 -23.88 -8.55 -7.28
CA THR A 15 -23.32 -7.20 -7.47
C THR A 15 -21.81 -7.15 -7.33
N HIS A 16 -21.17 -6.31 -8.14
CA HIS A 16 -19.77 -5.94 -7.97
C HIS A 16 -19.65 -4.82 -6.94
N PRO A 17 -18.90 -5.01 -5.84
CA PRO A 17 -18.67 -3.97 -4.86
C PRO A 17 -17.94 -2.79 -5.48
N ARG A 18 -18.31 -1.58 -5.03
CA ARG A 18 -17.70 -0.34 -5.49
C ARG A 18 -17.25 0.51 -4.32
N LEU A 19 -16.06 1.09 -4.45
CA LEU A 19 -15.49 2.01 -3.48
C LEU A 19 -15.41 3.41 -4.10
N LYS A 20 -16.02 4.39 -3.43
CA LYS A 20 -15.92 5.81 -3.81
C LYS A 20 -14.91 6.49 -2.91
N MET A 21 -13.98 7.21 -3.52
CA MET A 21 -12.95 7.95 -2.80
C MET A 21 -12.71 9.32 -3.42
N GLU A 22 -12.48 10.31 -2.56
CA GLU A 22 -12.08 11.63 -3.02
C GLU A 22 -10.59 11.62 -3.39
N VAL A 23 -10.29 12.11 -4.59
CA VAL A 23 -8.93 12.17 -5.11
C VAL A 23 -8.63 13.53 -5.72
N ALA A 24 -7.38 13.94 -5.60
CA ALA A 24 -6.84 15.03 -6.39
C ALA A 24 -6.44 14.46 -7.76
N MET A 25 -7.06 14.95 -8.82
CA MET A 25 -6.73 14.61 -10.20
C MET A 25 -6.15 15.82 -10.90
N GLU A 26 -5.09 15.59 -11.67
CA GLU A 26 -4.48 16.57 -12.54
C GLU A 26 -4.45 16.02 -13.97
N ARG A 27 -4.66 16.89 -14.96
CA ARG A 27 -4.61 16.51 -16.38
C ARG A 27 -3.62 17.37 -17.12
N LYS A 28 -2.86 16.75 -18.02
CA LYS A 28 -2.05 17.43 -19.03
C LYS A 28 -2.25 16.72 -20.37
N GLU A 29 -2.97 17.36 -21.29
CA GLU A 29 -3.32 16.78 -22.60
C GLU A 29 -4.11 15.46 -22.45
N ASP A 30 -3.56 14.35 -22.95
CA ASP A 30 -4.10 12.99 -22.85
C ASP A 30 -3.61 12.25 -21.59
N LEU A 31 -2.85 12.90 -20.70
CA LEU A 31 -2.39 12.33 -19.44
C LEU A 31 -3.27 12.78 -18.28
N VAL A 32 -3.67 11.83 -17.44
CA VAL A 32 -4.31 12.10 -16.14
C VAL A 32 -3.47 11.46 -15.05
N SER A 33 -3.18 12.24 -14.01
CA SER A 33 -2.55 11.74 -12.79
C SER A 33 -3.48 11.90 -11.60
N PHE A 34 -3.42 10.94 -10.69
CA PHE A 34 -4.15 10.99 -9.43
C PHE A 34 -3.41 10.20 -8.35
N SER A 35 -3.75 10.47 -7.09
CA SER A 35 -3.14 9.75 -5.95
C SER A 35 -4.20 9.12 -5.05
N ILE A 36 -3.89 7.93 -4.54
CA ILE A 36 -4.73 7.16 -3.61
C ILE A 36 -3.87 6.58 -2.49
N GLU A 37 -4.50 6.20 -1.38
CA GLU A 37 -3.79 5.69 -0.20
C GLU A 37 -3.48 4.19 -0.26
N TYR A 38 -4.12 3.47 -1.19
CA TYR A 38 -4.03 2.02 -1.29
C TYR A 38 -3.22 1.59 -2.52
N ASP A 39 -2.36 0.58 -2.34
CA ASP A 39 -1.68 -0.10 -3.44
C ASP A 39 -2.68 -0.99 -4.18
N MET A 40 -3.16 -0.54 -5.34
CA MET A 40 -4.12 -1.30 -6.14
C MET A 40 -3.71 -1.27 -7.61
N ASP A 41 -3.83 -2.38 -8.30
CA ASP A 41 -3.70 -2.39 -9.74
C ASP A 41 -5.06 -2.00 -10.32
N LEU A 42 -5.08 -0.92 -11.10
CA LEU A 42 -6.31 -0.35 -11.65
C LEU A 42 -6.29 -0.48 -13.18
N ALA A 43 -7.45 -0.67 -13.76
CA ALA A 43 -7.70 -0.58 -15.18
C ALA A 43 -8.73 0.51 -15.44
N ILE A 44 -8.43 1.39 -16.39
CA ILE A 44 -9.31 2.48 -16.82
C ILE A 44 -9.57 2.28 -18.31
N ASP A 45 -10.84 2.38 -18.70
CA ASP A 45 -11.24 2.20 -20.10
C ASP A 45 -10.59 3.30 -20.96
N ASN A 46 -10.07 2.92 -22.14
CA ASN A 46 -9.35 3.81 -23.07
C ASN A 46 -8.09 4.48 -22.48
N ALA A 47 -7.46 3.87 -21.48
CA ALA A 47 -6.21 4.38 -20.91
C ALA A 47 -5.16 3.29 -20.66
N GLU A 48 -3.90 3.68 -20.77
CA GLU A 48 -2.73 2.86 -20.49
C GLU A 48 -1.98 3.42 -19.26
N LEU A 49 -1.69 2.57 -18.28
CA LEU A 49 -0.88 2.96 -17.12
C LEU A 49 0.56 3.25 -17.57
N LYS A 50 1.04 4.47 -17.32
CA LYS A 50 2.43 4.90 -17.62
C LYS A 50 3.34 4.86 -16.42
N SER A 51 2.85 5.24 -15.24
CA SER A 51 3.61 5.16 -14.00
C SER A 51 2.70 4.89 -12.81
N LYS A 52 3.23 4.13 -11.85
CA LYS A 52 2.67 3.88 -10.52
C LYS A 52 3.82 3.95 -9.53
N GLU A 53 3.84 4.99 -8.71
CA GLU A 53 4.93 5.27 -7.77
C GLU A 53 4.39 5.55 -6.37
N GLU A 54 5.11 5.11 -5.34
CA GLU A 54 4.80 5.44 -3.95
C GLU A 54 5.51 6.74 -3.56
N VAL A 55 4.74 7.75 -3.17
CA VAL A 55 5.22 9.06 -2.73
C VAL A 55 4.58 9.39 -1.39
N ARG A 56 5.39 9.40 -0.32
CA ARG A 56 4.96 9.75 1.06
C ARG A 56 3.77 8.92 1.56
N GLY A 57 3.78 7.61 1.30
CA GLY A 57 2.71 6.69 1.73
C GLY A 57 1.42 6.80 0.92
N ARG A 58 1.47 7.40 -0.27
CA ARG A 58 0.39 7.41 -1.26
C ARG A 58 0.89 6.88 -2.59
N PHE A 59 0.03 6.22 -3.32
CA PHE A 59 0.32 5.70 -4.65
C PHE A 59 -0.16 6.70 -5.69
N MET A 60 0.78 7.22 -6.47
CA MET A 60 0.54 8.13 -7.57
C MET A 60 0.45 7.34 -8.87
N TYR A 61 -0.64 7.52 -9.59
CA TYR A 61 -0.91 6.86 -10.85
C TYR A 61 -0.88 7.91 -11.96
N VAL A 62 -0.28 7.54 -13.10
CA VAL A 62 -0.29 8.34 -14.32
C VAL A 62 -0.80 7.47 -15.46
N TYR A 63 -1.92 7.87 -16.04
CA TYR A 63 -2.57 7.20 -17.16
C TYR A 63 -2.46 8.04 -18.42
N LYS A 64 -2.17 7.39 -19.54
CA LYS A 64 -2.25 7.97 -20.88
C LYS A 64 -3.50 7.47 -21.59
N PHE A 65 -4.39 8.37 -21.93
CA PHE A 65 -5.61 8.08 -22.66
C PHE A 65 -5.34 8.03 -24.16
N VAL A 66 -6.23 7.35 -24.90
CA VAL A 66 -6.14 7.26 -26.37
C VAL A 66 -6.24 8.64 -27.03
N ASN A 67 -7.05 9.53 -26.47
CA ASN A 67 -7.23 10.91 -26.92
C ASN A 67 -7.62 11.83 -25.76
N LEU A 68 -7.62 13.15 -26.05
CA LEU A 68 -7.96 14.19 -25.07
C LEU A 68 -9.41 14.09 -24.59
N ASP A 69 -10.34 13.71 -25.47
CA ASP A 69 -11.75 13.58 -25.14
C ASP A 69 -11.98 12.48 -24.10
N SER A 70 -11.32 11.32 -24.25
CA SER A 70 -11.38 10.23 -23.28
C SER A 70 -10.82 10.63 -21.91
N ALA A 71 -9.74 11.43 -21.90
CA ALA A 71 -9.18 11.96 -20.65
C ALA A 71 -10.16 12.94 -19.97
N MET A 72 -10.89 13.75 -20.74
CA MET A 72 -11.91 14.64 -20.20
C MET A 72 -13.13 13.88 -19.67
N GLU A 73 -13.62 12.89 -20.42
CA GLU A 73 -14.72 12.01 -19.99
C GLU A 73 -14.38 11.31 -18.67
N PHE A 74 -13.15 10.82 -18.52
CA PHE A 74 -12.71 10.22 -17.26
C PHE A 74 -12.66 11.23 -16.11
N MET A 75 -12.26 12.47 -16.35
CA MET A 75 -12.25 13.51 -15.31
C MET A 75 -13.66 13.91 -14.86
N GLU A 76 -14.66 13.79 -15.75
CA GLU A 76 -16.07 14.03 -15.42
C GLU A 76 -16.72 12.83 -14.73
N ASN A 77 -16.35 11.61 -15.14
CA ASN A 77 -16.95 10.36 -14.69
C ASN A 77 -15.86 9.33 -14.36
N SER A 78 -15.15 9.57 -13.25
CA SER A 78 -13.94 8.83 -12.89
C SER A 78 -14.23 7.43 -12.39
N GLN A 79 -14.33 6.48 -13.31
CA GLN A 79 -14.53 5.06 -13.02
C GLN A 79 -13.28 4.24 -13.35
N ALA A 80 -12.90 3.36 -12.43
CA ALA A 80 -11.80 2.43 -12.61
C ALA A 80 -12.21 1.03 -12.13
N LYS A 81 -11.60 0.00 -12.70
CA LYS A 81 -11.76 -1.40 -12.27
C LYS A 81 -10.50 -1.84 -11.55
N ALA A 82 -10.63 -2.35 -10.32
CA ALA A 82 -9.52 -3.00 -9.67
C ALA A 82 -9.22 -4.33 -10.38
N LEU A 83 -7.95 -4.58 -10.63
CA LEU A 83 -7.48 -5.85 -11.16
C LEU A 83 -7.25 -6.81 -10.00
N GLU A 84 -7.51 -8.09 -10.25
CA GLU A 84 -7.10 -9.13 -9.30
C GLU A 84 -5.60 -9.02 -9.10
N ALA A 85 -5.19 -8.86 -7.84
CA ALA A 85 -3.78 -8.90 -7.51
C ALA A 85 -3.24 -10.26 -7.94
N LYS A 86 -2.39 -10.29 -8.98
CA LYS A 86 -1.65 -11.50 -9.38
C LYS A 86 -0.76 -12.02 -8.24
N ARG A 87 -0.55 -11.20 -7.20
CA ARG A 87 0.10 -11.58 -5.96
C ARG A 87 -0.87 -12.40 -5.10
N LEU A 88 -0.96 -13.70 -5.40
CA LEU A 88 -0.74 -14.64 -4.30
C LEU A 88 0.51 -14.13 -3.58
N LEU A 89 0.39 -13.76 -2.30
CA LEU A 89 1.50 -13.32 -1.47
C LEU A 89 2.74 -14.12 -1.87
N ASP A 90 3.73 -13.45 -2.47
CA ASP A 90 4.98 -14.10 -2.83
C ASP A 90 5.57 -14.56 -1.49
N VAL A 91 5.37 -15.84 -1.18
CA VAL A 91 5.56 -16.38 0.17
C VAL A 91 6.96 -16.05 0.64
N GLU A 92 7.93 -16.10 -0.27
CA GLU A 92 9.32 -15.72 -0.02
C GLU A 92 9.51 -14.25 0.40
N LYS A 93 8.69 -13.33 -0.12
CA LYS A 93 8.77 -11.91 0.26
C LYS A 93 8.20 -11.69 1.65
N VAL A 94 7.10 -12.36 1.97
CA VAL A 94 6.49 -12.32 3.32
C VAL A 94 7.43 -12.96 4.33
N GLU A 95 8.02 -14.12 4.00
CA GLU A 95 9.01 -14.80 4.83
C GLU A 95 10.22 -13.90 5.08
N ARG A 96 10.77 -13.26 4.04
CA ARG A 96 11.90 -12.33 4.20
C ARG A 96 11.57 -11.11 5.08
N GLU A 97 10.37 -10.57 4.97
CA GLU A 97 9.92 -9.46 5.83
C GLU A 97 9.74 -9.92 7.29
N MET A 98 9.19 -11.13 7.51
CA MET A 98 9.07 -11.74 8.84
C MET A 98 10.44 -12.04 9.47
N ASP A 99 11.36 -12.61 8.71
CA ASP A 99 12.72 -12.91 9.17
C ASP A 99 13.47 -11.62 9.54
N SER A 100 13.40 -10.62 8.67
CA SER A 100 14.01 -9.30 8.92
C SER A 100 13.42 -8.61 10.16
N PHE A 101 12.13 -8.80 10.42
CA PHE A 101 11.47 -8.29 11.63
C PHE A 101 11.95 -9.02 12.89
N MET A 102 12.03 -10.36 12.86
CA MET A 102 12.53 -11.18 13.97
C MET A 102 13.99 -10.86 14.30
N GLU A 103 14.85 -10.72 13.31
CA GLU A 103 16.25 -10.33 13.52
C GLU A 103 16.38 -8.97 14.22
N ARG A 104 15.57 -7.98 13.80
CA ARG A 104 15.56 -6.65 14.44
C ARG A 104 15.01 -6.70 15.85
N TYR A 105 13.97 -7.49 16.09
CA TYR A 105 13.39 -7.68 17.41
C TYR A 105 14.39 -8.34 18.37
N GLU A 106 15.06 -9.41 17.94
CA GLU A 106 16.11 -10.07 18.73
C GLU A 106 17.31 -9.15 18.97
N ALA A 107 17.73 -8.38 17.97
CA ALA A 107 18.81 -7.42 18.13
C ALA A 107 18.43 -6.30 19.12
N GLY A 108 17.16 -5.90 19.16
CA GLY A 108 16.60 -4.95 20.14
C GLY A 108 16.51 -5.53 21.56
N GLU A 109 16.04 -6.78 21.70
CA GLU A 109 15.98 -7.47 22.99
C GLU A 109 17.37 -7.76 23.57
N LYS A 110 18.34 -8.17 22.73
CA LYS A 110 19.73 -8.43 23.16
C LYS A 110 20.44 -7.17 23.65
N ARG A 111 20.06 -5.97 23.17
CA ARG A 111 20.55 -4.69 23.70
C ARG A 111 19.89 -4.28 25.03
N SER A 112 18.66 -4.75 25.27
CA SER A 112 17.87 -4.41 26.47
C SER A 112 18.25 -5.24 27.70
N LYS A 113 18.90 -6.40 27.52
CA LYS A 113 19.44 -7.20 28.63
C LYS A 113 20.81 -6.68 29.08
N LYS A 114 20.84 -5.53 29.78
CA LYS A 114 21.93 -5.23 30.72
C LYS A 114 22.01 -6.42 31.69
N LYS A 115 23.10 -7.19 31.65
CA LYS A 115 23.42 -8.24 32.63
C LYS A 115 23.36 -7.62 34.02
N ARG A 116 22.27 -7.83 34.76
CA ARG A 116 22.25 -7.60 36.20
C ARG A 116 23.11 -8.68 36.82
N THR A 117 24.23 -8.28 37.42
CA THR A 117 25.13 -9.23 38.06
C THR A 117 24.58 -9.51 39.44
N ILE A 118 24.27 -10.77 39.71
CA ILE A 118 23.84 -11.19 41.06
C ILE A 118 25.10 -11.24 41.91
N VAL A 119 25.19 -10.36 42.91
CA VAL A 119 26.23 -10.41 43.93
C VAL A 119 25.58 -10.93 45.22
N VAL A 120 26.12 -12.02 45.75
CA VAL A 120 25.67 -12.62 47.01
C VAL A 120 26.62 -12.14 48.11
N GLY A 121 26.08 -11.42 49.09
CA GLY A 121 26.84 -11.01 50.28
C GLY A 121 27.06 -12.18 51.25
N GLU A 122 28.06 -12.07 52.12
CA GLU A 122 28.38 -13.11 53.13
C GLU A 122 27.26 -13.32 54.18
N ASP A 123 26.27 -12.43 54.24
CA ASP A 123 25.05 -12.54 55.03
C ASP A 123 23.91 -13.30 54.33
N GLY A 124 24.15 -13.79 53.10
CA GLY A 124 23.23 -14.64 52.36
C GLY A 124 22.10 -13.91 51.61
N PHE A 125 22.08 -12.57 51.61
CA PHE A 125 21.08 -11.81 50.85
C PHE A 125 21.57 -11.50 49.42
N MET A 126 20.69 -11.71 48.44
CA MET A 126 20.95 -11.42 47.02
C MET A 126 20.50 -10.00 46.67
N LYS A 127 21.39 -9.18 46.09
CA LYS A 127 21.02 -7.89 45.49
C LYS A 127 21.31 -7.88 44.00
N TYR A 128 20.42 -7.24 43.25
CA TYR A 128 20.57 -6.97 41.83
C TYR A 128 21.30 -5.64 41.63
N VAL A 129 22.43 -5.66 40.92
CA VAL A 129 23.11 -4.45 40.41
C VAL A 129 23.10 -4.49 38.88
#